data_AF-A0A1C5YPP8-F1
#
_entry.id   AF-A0A1C5YPP8-F1
#
_cell.length_a   1.000
_cell.length_b   1.000
_cell.length_c   1.000
_cell.angle_alpha   90.00
_cell.angle_beta   90.00
_cell.angle_gamma   90.00
#
_symmetry.space_group_name_H-M   'P 1'
#
loop_
_entity.id
_entity.type
_entity.pdbx_description
1 polymer ?
#
loop_
_entity_poly.entity_id
_entity_poly.type
_entity_poly.pdbx_seq_one_letter_code
_entity_poly.pdbx_strand_id
1 'polypeptide(L)' 'MLFDRHANLKYKFGNRHFESEGFYVSTVGVNDVTVRKYIQEQENIILCRINLA' A
#
# COMPACT_ATOMS: atom_id res chain seq x y z
N MET A 1 -0.44 0.38 -18.46
CA MET A 1 -0.65 0.39 -16.99
C MET A 1 0.51 1.15 -16.33
N LEU A 2 0.43 1.53 -15.05
CA LEU A 2 1.42 2.40 -14.35
C LEU A 2 2.88 1.97 -14.60
N PHE A 3 3.14 0.66 -14.56
CA PHE A 3 4.46 0.09 -14.83
C PHE A 3 4.92 0.17 -16.29
N ASP A 4 4.00 0.20 -17.26
CA ASP A 4 4.34 0.34 -18.68
C ASP A 4 4.74 1.78 -19.01
N ARG A 5 4.21 2.74 -18.26
CA ARG A 5 4.56 4.16 -18.38
C ARG A 5 5.83 4.52 -17.60
N HIS A 6 6.14 3.77 -16.54
CA HIS A 6 7.26 4.02 -15.65
C HIS A 6 8.13 2.76 -15.48
N ALA A 7 8.94 2.44 -16.50
CA ALA A 7 9.79 1.25 -16.52
C ALA A 7 10.76 1.18 -15.31
N ASN A 8 11.20 2.32 -14.79
CA ASN A 8 12.07 2.38 -13.61
C ASN A 8 11.41 1.81 -12.34
N LEU A 9 10.08 1.86 -12.24
CA LEU A 9 9.36 1.27 -11.11
C LEU A 9 9.38 -0.27 -11.17
N LYS A 10 9.52 -0.89 -12.36
CA LYS A 10 9.63 -2.35 -12.50
C LYS A 10 10.90 -2.89 -11.83
N TYR A 11 12.01 -2.15 -11.91
CA TYR A 11 13.26 -2.54 -11.26
C TYR A 11 13.22 -2.35 -9.74
N LYS A 12 12.53 -1.31 -9.26
CA LYS A 12 12.47 -1.01 -7.81
C LYS A 12 11.46 -1.90 -7.07
N PHE A 13 10.38 -2.28 -7.74
CA PHE A 13 9.34 -3.16 -7.22
C PHE A 13 9.40 -4.48 -8.00
N GLY A 14 10.46 -5.26 -7.82
CA GLY A 14 10.73 -6.49 -8.60
C GLY A 14 9.54 -7.47 -8.68
N ASN A 15 8.72 -7.56 -7.62
CA ASN A 15 7.50 -8.37 -7.60
C ASN A 15 6.27 -7.68 -8.23
N ARG A 16 6.44 -6.50 -8.81
CA ARG A 16 5.39 -5.59 -9.33
C ARG A 16 4.25 -5.33 -8.34
N HIS A 17 4.52 -5.57 -7.05
CA HIS A 17 3.59 -5.33 -5.96
C HIS A 17 3.83 -3.90 -5.47
N PHE A 18 2.92 -3.01 -5.84
CA PHE A 18 2.99 -1.57 -5.54
C PHE A 18 1.89 -1.12 -4.57
N GLU A 19 0.93 -2.00 -4.28
CA GLU A 19 -0.36 -1.64 -3.71
C GLU A 19 -0.52 -2.07 -2.25
N SER A 20 -1.24 -1.25 -1.49
CA SER A 20 -1.97 -1.64 -0.29
C SER A 20 -3.03 -2.67 -0.69
N GLU A 21 -3.09 -3.83 0.00
CA GLU A 21 -4.05 -4.90 -0.32
C GLU A 21 -5.52 -4.54 -0.07
N GLY A 22 -5.79 -3.35 0.47
CA GLY A 22 -7.13 -2.87 0.72
C GLY A 22 -7.27 -1.36 0.52
N PHE A 23 -8.50 -0.90 0.67
CA PHE A 23 -8.85 0.51 0.61
C PHE A 23 -9.79 0.85 1.77
N TYR A 24 -9.63 2.04 2.35
CA TYR A 24 -10.52 2.59 3.36
C TYR A 24 -11.53 3.52 2.70
N VAL A 25 -12.83 3.35 3.00
CA VAL A 25 -13.91 4.21 2.50
C VAL A 25 -14.71 4.74 3.67
N SER A 26 -14.94 6.05 3.71
CA SER A 26 -15.88 6.69 4.64
C SER A 26 -16.98 7.37 3.85
N THR A 27 -18.24 7.15 4.27
CA THR A 27 -19.43 7.72 3.62
C THR A 27 -19.84 9.07 4.20
N VAL A 28 -19.29 9.44 5.37
CA VAL A 28 -19.59 10.70 6.07
C VAL A 28 -18.33 11.19 6.79
N GLY A 29 -17.74 12.26 6.27
CA GLY A 29 -16.55 12.89 6.84
C GLY A 29 -15.29 12.00 6.86
N VAL A 30 -14.12 12.63 6.91
CA VAL A 30 -12.86 11.90 7.10
C VAL A 30 -12.55 11.89 8.59
N ASN A 31 -12.41 10.70 9.19
CA ASN A 31 -11.88 10.56 10.54
C ASN A 31 -10.37 10.34 10.45
N ASP A 32 -9.60 11.40 10.69
CA ASP A 32 -8.14 11.39 10.63
C ASP A 32 -7.51 10.31 11.53
N VAL A 33 -8.11 10.02 12.68
CA VAL A 33 -7.59 9.01 13.61
C VAL A 33 -7.71 7.61 13.01
N THR A 34 -8.85 7.32 12.36
CA THR A 34 -9.09 6.02 11.72
C THR A 34 -8.22 5.83 10.49
N VAL A 35 -8.03 6.87 9.67
CA VAL A 35 -7.17 6.81 8.48
C VAL A 35 -5.72 6.58 8.89
N ARG A 36 -5.21 7.28 9.90
CA ARG A 36 -3.84 7.08 10.41
C ARG A 36 -3.62 5.67 10.93
N LYS A 37 -4.58 5.14 11.69
CA LYS A 37 -4.54 3.76 12.19
C LYS A 37 -4.49 2.76 11.04
N TYR A 38 -5.34 2.94 10.03
CA TYR A 38 -5.39 2.07 8.85
C TYR A 38 -4.06 2.06 8.09
N ILE A 39 -3.42 3.22 7.91
CA ILE A 39 -2.11 3.33 7.23
C ILE A 39 -1.03 2.60 8.03
N GLN A 40 -0.95 2.80 9.35
CA GLN A 40 0.04 2.11 10.20
C GLN A 40 -0.14 0.59 10.21
N GLU A 41 -1.38 0.12 10.25
CA GLU A 41 -1.67 -1.31 10.17
C GLU A 41 -1.26 -1.90 8.82
N GLN A 42 -1.54 -1.19 7.72
CA GLN A 42 -1.07 -1.59 6.38
C GLN A 42 0.46 -1.65 6.29
N GLU A 43 1.18 -0.64 6.78
CA GLU A 43 2.65 -0.62 6.78
C GLU A 43 3.23 -1.82 7.54
N ASN A 44 2.65 -2.18 8.69
CA ASN A 44 3.08 -3.34 9.47
C ASN A 44 2.84 -4.68 8.76
N ILE A 45 1.68 -4.83 8.09
CA ILE A 45 1.35 -6.02 7.30
C ILE A 45 2.35 -6.18 6.15
N ILE A 46 2.62 -5.09 5.43
CA ILE A 46 3.58 -5.07 4.31
C ILE A 46 4.99 -5.43 4.82
N LEU A 47 5.45 -4.83 5.91
CA LEU A 47 6.77 -5.09 6.49
C LEU A 47 6.91 -6.55 6.96
N CYS A 48 5.90 -7.10 7.62
CA CYS A 48 5.89 -8.49 8.10
C CYS A 48 6.04 -9.46 6.92
N ARG A 49 5.35 -9.19 5.81
CA ARG A 49 5.34 -10.04 4.62
C ARG A 49 6.63 -9.95 3.81
N ILE A 50 7.31 -8.80 3.81
CA ILE A 50 8.67 -8.67 3.25
C ILE A 50 9.68 -9.51 4.06
N ASN A 51 9.56 -9.54 5.39
CA ASN A 51 10.49 -10.28 6.25
C ASN A 51 10.22 -11.80 6.32
N LEU A 52 9.06 -12.25 5.84
CA LEU A 52 8.64 -13.66 5.80
C LEU A 52 8.86 -14.33 4.42
N ALA A 53 9.28 -13.56 3.41
CA ALA A 53 9.52 -14.02 2.03
C ALA A 53 11.01 -14.01 1.69
#